data_AF-A0AAE0RQU0-F1
#
_entry.id   AF-A0AAE0RQU0-F1
#
_cell.length_a   1.000
_cell.length_b   1.000
_cell.length_c   1.000
_cell.angle_alpha   90.00
_cell.angle_beta   90.00
_cell.angle_gamma   90.00
#
_symmetry.space_group_name_H-M   'P 1'
#
loop_
_entity.id
_entity.type
_entity.pdbx_description
1 polymer ?
#
loop_
_entity_poly.entity_id
_entity_poly.type
_entity_poly.pdbx_seq_one_letter_code
_entity_poly.pdbx_strand_id
1 'polypeptide(L)'
;MEKSFLPQGVHMLHHYNNNHCVQESCKKRKLDNGIDMESQSSEDFGKAGMGRTFLPIRADAGVFQTDEWKTSGTAMFHPVLQDQYINLKKLDKISAGQGSFFTADESGNYSRNLTGNVLHLWRYDKQEKKLYISQSFLFTNFQVFLDIQSFLKSV
;
A
#
# COMPACT_ATOMS: atom_id res chain seq x y z
N MET A 1 44.45 7.84 27.78
CA MET A 1 44.75 7.39 26.40
C MET A 1 43.41 7.35 25.67
N GLU A 2 43.05 8.40 24.95
CA GLU A 2 43.46 8.66 23.55
C GLU A 2 42.95 7.55 22.61
N LYS A 3 42.21 7.77 21.53
CA LYS A 3 41.95 8.96 20.72
C LYS A 3 40.71 8.75 19.83
N SER A 4 40.00 9.84 19.61
CA SER A 4 39.12 10.17 18.48
C SER A 4 39.65 9.78 17.10
N PHE A 5 38.79 9.44 16.12
CA PHE A 5 38.98 9.76 14.69
C PHE A 5 37.66 9.74 13.88
N LEU A 6 37.17 10.94 13.56
CA LEU A 6 36.68 11.39 12.23
C LEU A 6 37.56 12.62 11.89
N PRO A 7 37.57 13.26 10.68
CA PRO A 7 36.71 13.12 9.48
C PRO A 7 37.46 13.26 8.11
N GLN A 8 36.70 13.42 7.02
CA GLN A 8 36.93 14.27 5.81
C GLN A 8 37.16 13.59 4.44
N GLY A 9 36.59 14.21 3.39
CA GLY A 9 37.01 14.04 1.97
C GLY A 9 35.89 13.88 0.94
N VAL A 10 34.95 14.84 0.78
CA VAL A 10 34.86 15.81 -0.34
C VAL A 10 34.94 15.24 -1.77
N HIS A 11 33.85 15.40 -2.55
CA HIS A 11 33.94 15.79 -3.97
C HIS A 11 32.69 16.59 -4.38
N MET A 12 32.85 17.91 -4.48
CA MET A 12 32.03 18.81 -5.30
C MET A 12 32.76 19.05 -6.62
N LEU A 13 32.05 18.98 -7.74
CA LEU A 13 32.35 19.61 -9.04
C LEU A 13 31.00 19.71 -9.78
N HIS A 14 30.36 20.88 -9.79
CA HIS A 14 30.43 21.95 -10.80
C HIS A 14 29.91 21.61 -12.21
N HIS A 15 28.75 22.22 -12.49
CA HIS A 15 28.40 22.95 -13.71
C HIS A 15 28.35 22.20 -15.04
N TYR A 16 27.15 22.14 -15.61
CA TYR A 16 26.93 22.57 -16.99
C TYR A 16 25.73 23.52 -17.06
N ASN A 17 26.00 24.69 -17.63
CA ASN A 17 25.08 25.77 -17.93
C ASN A 17 24.93 25.81 -19.46
N ASN A 18 23.71 25.94 -19.98
CA ASN A 18 23.32 26.88 -21.06
C ASN A 18 22.09 26.40 -21.85
N ASN A 19 21.03 27.19 -21.68
CA ASN A 19 20.24 27.87 -22.71
C ASN A 19 19.68 27.03 -23.88
N HIS A 20 18.35 26.94 -23.97
CA HIS A 20 17.63 27.86 -24.88
C HIS A 20 16.13 27.87 -24.63
N CYS A 21 15.62 29.08 -24.48
CA CYS A 21 14.23 29.47 -24.65
C CYS A 21 13.86 29.39 -26.14
N VAL A 22 12.76 28.71 -26.46
CA VAL A 22 11.94 28.98 -27.66
C VAL A 22 10.48 28.82 -27.25
N GLN A 23 9.79 29.95 -27.13
CA GLN A 23 8.34 30.01 -27.25
C GLN A 23 8.00 29.83 -28.74
N GLU A 24 7.13 28.89 -29.09
CA GLU A 24 6.38 28.98 -30.34
C GLU A 24 5.09 28.12 -30.32
N SER A 25 3.96 28.84 -30.26
CA SER A 25 2.70 28.62 -30.97
C SER A 25 1.90 27.32 -30.85
N CYS A 26 0.68 27.47 -30.31
CA CYS A 26 -0.45 26.55 -30.45
C CYS A 26 -0.81 26.25 -31.92
N LYS A 27 -0.77 24.98 -32.34
CA LYS A 27 -1.59 24.49 -33.47
C LYS A 27 -2.15 23.09 -33.21
N LYS A 28 -3.44 23.09 -32.87
CA LYS A 28 -4.39 21.97 -32.82
C LYS A 28 -4.39 21.27 -34.19
N ARG A 29 -4.11 19.96 -34.22
CA ARG A 29 -4.40 19.10 -35.38
C ARG A 29 -5.26 17.92 -34.92
N LYS A 30 -6.54 17.97 -35.28
CA LYS A 30 -7.45 16.82 -35.30
C LYS A 30 -7.03 15.92 -36.46
N LEU A 31 -6.81 14.64 -36.19
CA LEU A 31 -6.95 13.58 -37.18
C LEU A 31 -7.85 12.53 -36.55
N ASP A 32 -9.07 12.50 -37.08
CA ASP A 32 -10.04 11.42 -36.99
C ASP A 32 -9.61 10.34 -37.99
N ASN A 33 -9.68 9.08 -37.59
CA ASN A 33 -9.81 7.90 -38.45
C ASN A 33 -10.08 6.70 -37.54
N GLY A 34 -11.36 6.34 -37.44
CA GLY A 34 -11.82 5.15 -36.74
C GLY A 34 -11.35 3.86 -37.39
N ILE A 35 -11.01 2.89 -36.54
CA ILE A 35 -11.09 1.46 -36.82
C ILE A 35 -11.55 0.80 -35.52
N ASP A 36 -12.76 0.22 -35.55
CA ASP A 36 -13.31 -0.64 -34.52
C ASP A 36 -12.57 -2.00 -34.53
N MET A 37 -12.04 -2.43 -33.38
CA MET A 37 -11.88 -3.86 -33.10
C MET A 37 -11.80 -4.11 -31.59
N GLU A 38 -12.68 -4.98 -31.13
CA GLU A 38 -12.96 -5.35 -29.75
C GLU A 38 -11.83 -6.10 -29.03
N SER A 39 -11.94 -6.05 -27.69
CA SER A 39 -11.54 -7.09 -26.72
C SER A 39 -10.07 -7.19 -26.35
N GLN A 40 -9.63 -6.33 -25.42
CA GLN A 40 -8.88 -6.76 -24.23
C GLN A 40 -9.31 -5.89 -23.05
N SER A 41 -10.00 -6.48 -22.08
CA SER A 41 -10.29 -5.87 -20.78
C SER A 41 -8.99 -5.73 -20.00
N SER A 42 -8.21 -4.70 -20.30
CA SER A 42 -7.31 -4.11 -19.32
C SER A 42 -8.20 -3.52 -18.24
N GLU A 43 -8.15 -4.06 -17.02
CA GLU A 43 -8.66 -3.35 -15.84
C GLU A 43 -7.88 -2.04 -15.74
N ASP A 44 -8.46 -1.02 -16.36
CA ASP A 44 -8.00 0.35 -16.41
C ASP A 44 -7.98 0.84 -14.95
N PHE A 45 -6.80 0.79 -14.32
CA PHE A 45 -6.56 1.50 -13.07
C PHE A 45 -6.74 2.98 -13.38
N GLY A 46 -7.99 3.43 -13.25
CA GLY A 46 -8.47 4.73 -13.66
C GLY A 46 -7.45 5.81 -13.42
N LYS A 47 -7.18 6.53 -14.51
CA LYS A 47 -6.49 7.82 -14.60
C LYS A 47 -6.55 8.56 -13.26
N ALA A 48 -5.36 8.90 -12.76
CA ALA A 48 -5.14 9.76 -11.61
C ALA A 48 -6.04 11.01 -11.70
N GLY A 49 -7.04 11.06 -10.83
CA GLY A 49 -7.98 12.16 -10.73
C GLY A 49 -8.82 11.99 -9.47
N MET A 50 -8.59 12.86 -8.49
CA MET A 50 -9.45 13.08 -7.33
C MET A 50 -9.52 11.92 -6.30
N GLY A 51 -8.64 11.96 -5.30
CA GLY A 51 -8.82 11.43 -3.94
C GLY A 51 -9.40 10.01 -3.81
N ARG A 52 -8.55 9.00 -4.05
CA ARG A 52 -8.91 7.59 -3.83
C ARG A 52 -9.21 7.34 -2.35
N THR A 53 -10.50 7.34 -2.01
CA THR A 53 -10.98 7.24 -0.62
C THR A 53 -11.04 5.80 -0.12
N PHE A 54 -11.00 4.83 -1.04
CA PHE A 54 -11.14 3.42 -0.72
C PHE A 54 -9.90 2.65 -1.16
N LEU A 55 -9.33 1.87 -0.26
CA LEU A 55 -8.27 0.92 -0.55
C LEU A 55 -8.89 -0.43 -0.94
N PRO A 56 -8.72 -0.91 -2.18
CA PRO A 56 -9.14 -2.25 -2.55
C PRO A 56 -8.20 -3.30 -1.95
N ILE A 57 -8.78 -4.33 -1.32
CA ILE A 57 -8.10 -5.56 -0.89
C ILE A 57 -8.79 -6.70 -1.62
N ARG A 58 -8.08 -7.37 -2.53
CA ARG A 58 -8.63 -8.50 -3.28
C ARG A 58 -8.56 -9.78 -2.44
N ALA A 59 -9.60 -10.60 -2.55
CA ALA A 59 -9.56 -11.97 -2.08
C ALA A 59 -8.50 -12.74 -2.86
N ASP A 60 -7.56 -13.35 -2.14
CA ASP A 60 -6.47 -14.12 -2.71
C ASP A 60 -5.99 -15.13 -1.67
N ALA A 61 -5.48 -16.28 -2.13
CA ALA A 61 -5.01 -17.36 -1.26
C ALA A 61 -3.86 -16.95 -0.31
N GLY A 62 -3.17 -15.84 -0.62
CA GLY A 62 -2.11 -15.26 0.20
C GLY A 62 -2.54 -14.09 1.08
N VAL A 63 -3.84 -13.78 1.16
CA VAL A 63 -4.36 -12.62 1.90
C VAL A 63 -5.28 -13.07 3.03
N PHE A 64 -4.94 -12.65 4.23
CA PHE A 64 -5.68 -12.96 5.44
C PHE A 64 -6.01 -11.69 6.22
N GLN A 65 -6.98 -11.77 7.12
CA GLN A 65 -7.43 -10.64 7.92
C GLN A 65 -7.74 -11.03 9.37
N THR A 66 -7.70 -10.04 10.25
CA THR A 66 -8.19 -10.18 11.63
C THR A 66 -8.71 -8.83 12.13
N ASP A 67 -9.80 -8.84 12.87
CA ASP A 67 -10.35 -7.72 13.64
C ASP A 67 -10.02 -7.83 15.14
N GLU A 68 -9.64 -9.02 15.60
CA GLU A 68 -9.26 -9.32 16.99
C GLU A 68 -7.75 -9.17 17.24
N TRP A 69 -7.17 -8.04 16.87
CA TRP A 69 -5.74 -7.83 17.11
C TRP A 69 -5.40 -7.84 18.61
N LYS A 70 -4.44 -8.67 19.01
CA LYS A 70 -3.93 -8.80 20.38
C LYS A 70 -2.46 -8.42 20.41
N THR A 71 -2.07 -7.54 21.34
CA THR A 71 -0.67 -7.12 21.53
C THR A 71 0.27 -8.25 21.93
N SER A 72 -0.27 -9.37 22.42
CA SER A 72 0.46 -10.62 22.65
C SER A 72 1.01 -11.27 21.38
N GLY A 73 0.60 -10.82 20.18
CA GLY A 73 0.98 -11.43 18.91
C GLY A 73 0.24 -12.74 18.61
N THR A 74 -0.76 -13.10 19.42
CA THR A 74 -1.53 -14.34 19.28
C THR A 74 -2.84 -14.16 18.51
N ALA A 75 -2.95 -13.07 17.73
CA ALA A 75 -4.10 -12.84 16.86
C ALA A 75 -4.16 -13.91 15.76
N MET A 76 -5.36 -14.43 15.52
CA MET A 76 -5.61 -15.43 14.48
C MET A 76 -6.14 -14.74 13.23
N PHE A 77 -5.46 -14.97 12.11
CA PHE A 77 -5.81 -14.41 10.81
C PHE A 77 -6.64 -15.41 10.01
N HIS A 78 -7.76 -14.95 9.45
CA HIS A 78 -8.67 -15.74 8.64
C HIS A 78 -8.51 -15.38 7.16
N PRO A 79 -8.69 -16.32 6.22
CA PRO A 79 -8.62 -16.01 4.79
C PRO A 79 -9.59 -14.89 4.40
N VAL A 80 -9.17 -13.99 3.51
CA VAL A 80 -10.09 -13.02 2.90
C VAL A 80 -10.86 -13.73 1.80
N LEU A 81 -12.14 -14.02 2.07
CA LEU A 81 -13.01 -14.78 1.15
C LEU A 81 -13.68 -13.93 0.06
N GLN A 82 -13.68 -12.61 0.23
CA GLN A 82 -14.32 -11.68 -0.69
C GLN A 82 -13.53 -10.38 -0.77
N ASP A 83 -13.56 -9.73 -1.93
CA ASP A 83 -12.96 -8.42 -2.13
C ASP A 83 -13.53 -7.39 -1.14
N GLN A 84 -12.65 -6.55 -0.61
CA GLN A 84 -13.01 -5.52 0.36
C GLN A 84 -12.55 -4.14 -0.12
N TYR A 85 -13.36 -3.14 0.16
CA TYR A 85 -13.02 -1.74 -0.10
C TYR A 85 -12.96 -0.99 1.23
N ILE A 86 -11.74 -0.72 1.70
CA ILE A 86 -11.51 -0.11 2.99
C ILE A 86 -11.59 1.41 2.87
N ASN A 87 -12.54 2.02 3.58
CA ASN A 87 -12.68 3.48 3.61
C ASN A 87 -11.55 4.14 4.41
N LEU A 88 -10.58 4.73 3.70
CA LEU A 88 -9.40 5.38 4.27
C LEU A 88 -9.75 6.62 5.09
N LYS A 89 -10.86 7.31 4.81
CA LYS A 89 -11.30 8.47 5.60
C LYS A 89 -11.76 8.12 7.01
N LYS A 90 -12.07 6.84 7.26
CA LYS A 90 -12.45 6.34 8.61
C LYS A 90 -11.23 5.85 9.41
N LEU A 91 -10.02 5.96 8.86
CA LEU A 91 -8.79 5.54 9.51
C LEU A 91 -8.03 6.77 9.99
N ASP A 92 -7.47 6.67 11.20
CA ASP A 92 -6.65 7.73 11.78
C ASP A 92 -5.16 7.49 11.48
N LYS A 93 -4.77 6.21 11.34
CA LYS A 93 -3.40 5.82 11.03
C LYS A 93 -3.38 4.47 10.32
N ILE A 94 -2.34 4.27 9.50
CA ILE A 94 -1.99 2.97 8.93
C ILE A 94 -0.54 2.70 9.31
N SER A 95 -0.22 1.47 9.68
CA SER A 95 1.16 1.04 9.88
C SER A 95 1.40 -0.33 9.27
N ALA A 96 2.65 -0.61 8.92
CA ALA A 96 3.04 -1.91 8.43
C ALA A 96 4.04 -2.58 9.37
N GLY A 97 4.10 -3.91 9.32
CA GLY A 97 5.08 -4.73 10.00
C GLY A 97 5.34 -6.02 9.23
N GLN A 98 6.23 -6.83 9.76
CA GLN A 98 6.56 -8.15 9.24
C GLN A 98 6.69 -9.13 10.42
N GLY A 99 6.31 -10.38 10.21
CA GLY A 99 6.42 -11.39 11.25
C GLY A 99 5.83 -12.73 10.84
N SER A 100 5.71 -13.62 11.83
CA SER A 100 5.01 -14.90 11.72
C SER A 100 3.70 -14.82 12.49
N PHE A 101 2.60 -15.25 11.88
CA PHE A 101 1.25 -15.09 12.41
C PHE A 101 0.47 -16.40 12.34
N PHE A 102 -0.41 -16.63 13.32
CA PHE A 102 -1.34 -17.75 13.30
C PHE A 102 -2.42 -17.52 12.24
N THR A 103 -2.67 -18.53 11.42
CA THR A 103 -3.71 -18.50 10.40
C THR A 103 -4.72 -19.62 10.65
N ALA A 104 -5.98 -19.30 10.42
CA ALA A 104 -7.09 -20.23 10.46
C ALA A 104 -7.42 -20.76 9.06
N ASP A 105 -8.09 -21.90 9.01
CA ASP A 105 -8.80 -22.37 7.82
C ASP A 105 -10.13 -21.61 7.64
N GLU A 106 -10.86 -21.93 6.57
CA GLU A 106 -12.17 -21.31 6.27
C GLU A 106 -13.24 -21.66 7.33
N SER A 107 -13.03 -22.71 8.12
CA SER A 107 -13.91 -23.10 9.24
C SER A 107 -13.55 -22.38 10.55
N GLY A 108 -12.49 -21.56 10.56
CA GLY A 108 -12.02 -20.84 11.74
C GLY A 108 -11.12 -21.65 12.67
N ASN A 109 -10.74 -22.88 12.30
CA ASN A 109 -9.80 -23.68 13.08
C ASN A 109 -8.37 -23.24 12.78
N TYR A 110 -7.49 -23.33 13.77
CA TYR A 110 -6.06 -23.12 13.53
C TYR A 110 -5.56 -24.05 12.42
N SER A 111 -4.94 -23.45 11.40
CA SER A 111 -4.35 -24.17 10.28
C SER A 111 -2.83 -24.24 10.42
N ARG A 112 -2.16 -23.09 10.42
CA ARG A 112 -0.68 -23.02 10.43
C ARG A 112 -0.16 -21.62 10.79
N ASN A 113 1.15 -21.54 10.99
CA ASN A 113 1.89 -20.27 11.03
C ASN A 113 2.33 -19.85 9.64
N LEU A 114 2.10 -18.59 9.27
CA LEU A 114 2.59 -18.00 8.03
C LEU A 114 3.44 -16.77 8.33
N THR A 115 4.59 -16.70 7.66
CA THR A 115 5.42 -15.48 7.65
C THR A 115 4.95 -14.56 6.54
N GLY A 116 4.85 -13.27 6.83
CA GLY A 116 4.40 -12.30 5.84
C GLY A 116 4.48 -10.87 6.35
N ASN A 117 3.94 -9.97 5.55
CA ASN A 117 3.83 -8.55 5.87
C ASN A 117 2.43 -8.26 6.35
N VAL A 118 2.30 -7.49 7.42
CA VAL A 118 1.02 -7.12 8.02
C VAL A 118 0.78 -5.62 7.84
N LEU A 119 -0.45 -5.26 7.49
CA LEU A 119 -0.94 -3.89 7.45
C LEU A 119 -1.97 -3.72 8.57
N HIS A 120 -1.68 -2.85 9.52
CA HIS A 120 -2.58 -2.50 10.62
C HIS A 120 -3.34 -1.22 10.29
N LEU A 121 -4.66 -1.29 10.40
CA LEU A 121 -5.57 -0.16 10.23
C LEU A 121 -5.99 0.34 11.60
N TRP A 122 -5.66 1.59 11.91
CA TRP A 122 -5.88 2.18 13.22
C TRP A 122 -7.04 3.15 13.21
N ARG A 123 -7.80 3.12 14.30
CA ARG A 123 -8.85 4.09 14.61
C ARG A 123 -8.63 4.66 16.00
N TYR A 124 -9.05 5.90 16.19
CA TYR A 124 -9.08 6.57 17.47
C TYR A 124 -10.44 6.36 18.14
N ASP A 125 -10.43 5.73 19.31
CA ASP A 125 -11.60 5.64 20.17
C ASP A 125 -11.75 6.93 20.97
N LYS A 126 -12.84 7.67 20.75
CA LYS A 126 -13.12 8.93 21.44
C LYS A 126 -13.47 8.75 22.91
N GLN A 127 -14.07 7.61 23.29
CA GLN A 127 -14.45 7.31 24.66
C GLN A 127 -13.21 6.94 25.48
N GLU A 128 -12.45 5.98 24.97
CA GLU A 128 -11.24 5.46 25.62
C GLU A 128 -10.00 6.35 25.41
N LYS A 129 -10.11 7.38 24.55
CA LYS A 129 -9.06 8.33 24.18
C LYS A 129 -7.75 7.67 23.76
N LYS A 130 -7.83 6.58 22.99
CA LYS A 130 -6.67 5.80 22.56
C LYS A 130 -6.82 5.31 21.12
N LEU A 131 -5.68 5.13 20.46
CA LEU A 131 -5.63 4.43 19.18
C LEU A 131 -5.74 2.92 19.41
N TYR A 132 -6.52 2.26 18.57
CA TYR A 132 -6.63 0.81 18.52
C TYR A 132 -6.55 0.31 17.09
N ILE A 133 -6.16 -0.94 16.90
CA ILE A 133 -6.16 -1.60 15.60
C ILE A 133 -7.57 -2.10 15.35
N SER A 134 -8.26 -1.51 14.38
CA SER A 134 -9.62 -1.93 14.02
C SER A 134 -9.63 -3.16 13.12
N GLN A 135 -8.59 -3.33 12.31
CA GLN A 135 -8.44 -4.46 11.40
C GLN A 135 -6.97 -4.57 11.00
N SER A 136 -6.51 -5.79 10.74
CA SER A 136 -5.20 -6.05 10.15
C SER A 136 -5.33 -6.98 8.97
N PHE A 137 -4.48 -6.78 7.97
CA PHE A 137 -4.36 -7.65 6.80
C PHE A 137 -2.95 -8.23 6.74
N LEU A 138 -2.85 -9.55 6.59
CA LEU A 138 -1.62 -10.28 6.40
C LEU A 138 -1.48 -10.67 4.92
N PHE A 139 -0.33 -10.38 4.36
CA PHE A 139 0.04 -10.69 2.99
C PHE A 139 1.25 -11.61 2.98
N THR A 140 1.09 -12.83 2.46
CA THR A 140 2.20 -13.78 2.26
C THR A 140 2.89 -13.55 0.92
N ASN A 141 2.18 -12.98 -0.06
CA ASN A 141 2.76 -12.52 -1.31
C ASN A 141 3.28 -11.08 -1.16
N PHE A 142 4.61 -10.92 -1.28
CA PHE A 142 5.26 -9.62 -1.12
C PHE A 142 4.86 -8.60 -2.21
N GLN A 143 4.60 -9.05 -3.44
CA GLN A 143 4.23 -8.14 -4.53
C GLN A 143 2.87 -7.49 -4.25
N VAL A 144 1.89 -8.27 -3.79
CA VAL A 144 0.57 -7.74 -3.41
C VAL A 144 0.70 -6.69 -2.31
N PHE A 145 1.57 -6.93 -1.33
CA PHE A 145 1.84 -5.94 -0.28
C PHE A 145 2.49 -4.66 -0.84
N LEU A 146 3.44 -4.77 -1.76
CA LEU A 146 4.06 -3.61 -2.42
C LEU A 146 3.05 -2.80 -3.23
N ASP A 147 2.14 -3.46 -3.94
CA ASP A 147 1.09 -2.80 -4.72
C ASP A 147 0.17 -1.98 -3.81
N ILE A 148 -0.21 -2.55 -2.66
CA ILE A 148 -0.97 -1.85 -1.61
C ILE A 148 -0.19 -0.66 -1.05
N GLN A 149 1.11 -0.81 -0.76
CA GLN A 149 1.92 0.31 -0.30
C GLN A 149 2.06 1.41 -1.35
N SER A 150 2.20 1.05 -2.63
CA SER A 150 2.25 1.98 -3.74
C SER A 150 0.93 2.75 -3.86
N PHE A 151 -0.19 2.04 -3.76
CA PHE A 151 -1.52 2.65 -3.71
C PHE A 151 -1.61 3.66 -2.56
N LEU A 152 -1.27 3.26 -1.34
CA LEU A 152 -1.37 4.12 -0.15
C LEU A 152 -0.48 5.38 -0.23
N LYS A 153 0.66 5.31 -0.92
CA LYS A 153 1.54 6.48 -1.16
C LYS A 153 0.98 7.43 -2.23
N SER A 154 0.04 6.97 -3.05
CA SER A 154 -0.60 7.75 -4.11
C SER A 154 -1.89 8.46 -3.68
N VAL A 155 -2.40 8.14 -2.48
CA VAL A 155 -3.61 8.76 -1.88
C VAL A 155 -3.23 10.03 -1.14
#